data_AF-A0A7C5SRN5-F1
#
_entry.id   AF-A0A7C5SRN5-F1
#
_cell.length_a   1.000
_cell.length_b   1.000
_cell.length_c   1.000
_cell.angle_alpha   90.00
_cell.angle_beta   90.00
_cell.angle_gamma   90.00
#
_symmetry.space_group_name_H-M   'P 1'
#
loop_
_entity.id
_entity.type
_entity.pdbx_description
1 polymer ?
#
loop_
_entity_poly.entity_id
_entity_poly.type
_entity_poly.pdbx_seq_one_letter_code
_entity_poly.pdbx_strand_id
1 'polypeptide(L)'
;GTPVNLPGGELFTSLKTGAIDATEWVGPYNDLAFGLHKAAKYYYYPGWHEPGTTLEAIINKKAFEKLDKDLQSIVMNACKVVNQNMAMEFTARNNAALDTLVNEHHVDVRRLPDDVLARLKSLSEEVVTELANKNPAAKKIYASYNKFRKQVFAWHEISEKIYMNVR
;
A
#
# COMPACT_ATOMS: atom_id res chain seq x y z
N GLY A 1 7.89 5.83 -18.15
CA GLY A 1 7.49 7.10 -17.50
C GLY A 1 8.53 7.48 -16.47
N THR A 2 8.41 8.69 -15.92
CA THR A 2 9.28 9.21 -14.86
C THR A 2 8.45 9.31 -13.58
N PRO A 3 8.83 8.64 -12.47
CA PRO A 3 8.11 8.77 -11.23
C PRO A 3 8.30 10.17 -10.64
N VAL A 4 7.22 10.75 -10.12
CA VAL A 4 7.22 12.02 -9.37
C VAL A 4 6.41 11.81 -8.09
N ASN A 5 6.85 12.43 -7.00
CA ASN A 5 6.13 12.37 -5.73
C ASN A 5 5.36 13.67 -5.54
N LEU A 6 4.03 13.57 -5.47
CA LEU A 6 3.12 14.71 -5.30
C LEU A 6 2.24 14.47 -4.06
N PRO A 7 1.93 15.52 -3.28
CA PRO A 7 0.94 15.43 -2.22
C PRO A 7 -0.43 15.00 -2.76
N GLY A 8 -1.19 14.22 -1.96
CA GLY A 8 -2.51 13.71 -2.37
C GLY A 8 -3.48 14.77 -2.88
N GLY A 9 -3.46 15.97 -2.27
CA GLY A 9 -4.31 17.10 -2.67
C GLY A 9 -4.01 17.66 -4.07
N GLU A 10 -2.86 17.35 -4.65
CA GLU A 10 -2.43 17.83 -5.97
C GLU A 10 -2.65 16.81 -7.09
N LEU A 11 -2.96 15.55 -6.75
CA LEU A 11 -3.05 14.44 -7.72
C LEU A 11 -4.15 14.66 -8.76
N PHE A 12 -5.36 15.02 -8.32
CA PHE A 12 -6.49 15.23 -9.24
C PHE A 12 -6.19 16.35 -10.24
N THR A 13 -5.70 17.50 -9.76
CA THR A 13 -5.36 18.63 -10.61
C THR A 13 -4.24 18.26 -11.58
N SER A 14 -3.19 17.59 -11.10
CA SER A 14 -2.05 17.17 -11.93
C SER A 14 -2.43 16.16 -13.02
N LEU A 15 -3.34 15.22 -12.71
CA LEU A 15 -3.93 14.33 -13.73
C LEU A 15 -4.75 15.13 -14.75
N LYS A 16 -5.63 16.01 -14.26
CA LYS A 16 -6.55 16.78 -15.11
C LYS A 16 -5.82 17.73 -16.07
N THR A 17 -4.69 18.30 -15.65
CA THR A 17 -3.87 19.20 -16.46
C THR A 17 -2.89 18.46 -17.37
N GLY A 18 -2.72 17.14 -17.19
CA GLY A 18 -1.72 16.34 -17.90
C GLY A 18 -0.28 16.58 -17.42
N ALA A 19 -0.09 17.13 -16.21
CA ALA A 19 1.22 17.20 -15.59
C ALA A 19 1.75 15.81 -15.20
N ILE A 20 0.83 14.87 -14.92
CA ILE A 20 1.09 13.44 -14.80
C ILE A 20 0.10 12.66 -15.65
N ASP A 21 0.57 11.56 -16.27
CA ASP A 21 -0.26 10.70 -17.14
C ASP A 21 -1.01 9.61 -16.37
N ALA A 22 -0.51 9.26 -15.18
CA ALA A 22 -1.04 8.22 -14.32
C ALA A 22 -0.70 8.53 -12.87
N THR A 23 -1.48 7.98 -11.95
CA THR A 23 -1.22 8.05 -10.53
C THR A 23 -1.63 6.76 -9.85
N GLU A 24 -1.11 6.57 -8.66
CA GLU A 24 -1.56 5.59 -7.68
C GLU A 24 -1.70 6.33 -6.34
N TRP A 25 -2.52 5.81 -5.43
CA TRP A 25 -2.64 6.40 -4.11
C TRP A 25 -2.83 5.35 -3.02
N VAL A 26 -4.02 4.75 -2.88
CA VAL A 26 -4.23 3.71 -1.87
C VAL A 26 -5.16 2.60 -2.35
N GLY A 27 -6.34 2.97 -2.84
CA GLY A 27 -7.40 2.00 -3.09
C GLY A 27 -8.78 2.66 -3.17
N PRO A 28 -9.82 1.88 -3.49
CA PRO A 28 -11.11 2.41 -3.91
C PRO A 28 -11.69 3.47 -2.98
N TYR A 29 -11.60 3.28 -1.66
CA TYR A 29 -12.17 4.22 -0.70
C TYR A 29 -11.56 5.63 -0.79
N ASN A 30 -10.24 5.74 -0.79
CA ASN A 30 -9.57 7.04 -0.89
C ASN A 30 -9.61 7.59 -2.30
N ASP A 31 -9.40 6.74 -3.31
CA ASP A 31 -9.28 7.15 -4.70
C ASP A 31 -10.62 7.70 -5.22
N LEU A 32 -11.74 7.16 -4.74
CA LEU A 32 -13.08 7.71 -4.93
C LEU A 32 -13.23 9.09 -4.29
N ALA A 33 -12.82 9.23 -3.01
CA ALA A 33 -12.90 10.50 -2.28
C ALA A 33 -12.06 11.61 -2.94
N PHE A 34 -10.93 11.26 -3.52
CA PHE A 34 -10.07 12.18 -4.28
C PHE A 34 -10.60 12.49 -5.68
N GLY A 35 -11.61 11.76 -6.15
CA GLY A 35 -12.24 12.01 -7.43
C GLY A 35 -11.35 11.70 -8.63
N LEU A 36 -10.35 10.81 -8.47
CA LEU A 36 -9.38 10.51 -9.53
C LEU A 36 -10.06 9.96 -10.80
N HIS A 37 -11.17 9.24 -10.64
CA HIS A 37 -12.02 8.74 -11.73
C HIS A 37 -12.52 9.83 -12.70
N LYS A 38 -12.59 11.09 -12.25
CA LYS A 38 -13.00 12.23 -13.09
C LYS A 38 -11.91 12.66 -14.08
N ALA A 39 -10.66 12.28 -13.84
CA ALA A 39 -9.52 12.58 -14.70
C ALA A 39 -8.91 11.33 -15.37
N ALA A 40 -9.06 10.14 -14.77
CA ALA A 40 -8.56 8.89 -15.30
C ALA A 40 -9.65 7.79 -15.29
N LYS A 41 -9.80 7.07 -16.40
CA LYS A 41 -10.86 6.06 -16.56
C LYS A 41 -10.43 4.62 -16.25
N TYR A 42 -9.14 4.33 -16.33
CA TYR A 42 -8.60 2.98 -16.14
C TYR A 42 -8.03 2.81 -14.75
N TYR A 43 -8.44 1.75 -14.07
CA TYR A 43 -7.99 1.45 -12.70
C TYR A 43 -7.38 0.05 -12.65
N TYR A 44 -6.06 -0.02 -12.46
CA TYR A 44 -5.32 -1.27 -12.60
C TYR A 44 -5.16 -2.06 -11.29
N TYR A 45 -5.23 -3.39 -11.38
CA TYR A 45 -4.97 -4.32 -10.28
C TYR A 45 -4.05 -5.48 -10.70
N PRO A 46 -3.35 -6.16 -9.76
CA PRO A 46 -3.22 -5.79 -8.36
C PRO A 46 -2.33 -4.55 -8.17
N GLY A 47 -2.44 -3.88 -7.01
CA GLY A 47 -1.45 -2.93 -6.53
C GLY A 47 -0.14 -3.64 -6.18
N TRP A 48 0.60 -4.07 -7.19
CA TRP A 48 1.77 -4.95 -7.07
C TRP A 48 2.92 -4.30 -6.29
N HIS A 49 3.01 -2.97 -6.33
CA HIS A 49 4.08 -2.18 -5.74
C HIS A 49 3.93 -2.05 -4.22
N GLU A 50 2.70 -2.07 -3.71
CA GLU A 50 2.36 -1.77 -2.32
C GLU A 50 1.30 -2.73 -1.75
N PRO A 51 1.66 -3.98 -1.44
CA PRO A 51 0.71 -5.00 -1.01
C PRO A 51 0.21 -4.84 0.44
N GLY A 52 0.72 -3.86 1.20
CA GLY A 52 0.45 -3.74 2.64
C GLY A 52 1.10 -2.50 3.26
N THR A 53 0.81 -1.33 2.70
CA THR A 53 1.37 -0.05 3.16
C THR A 53 1.04 0.17 4.63
N THR A 54 2.08 0.30 5.45
CA THR A 54 1.99 0.59 6.88
C THR A 54 2.42 2.03 7.09
N LEU A 55 1.55 2.84 7.70
CA LEU A 55 1.89 4.21 8.05
C LEU A 55 2.77 4.25 9.30
N GLU A 56 3.42 5.38 9.55
CA GLU A 56 4.30 5.57 10.69
C GLU A 56 3.88 6.75 11.57
N ALA A 57 4.05 6.57 12.88
CA ALA A 57 4.00 7.66 13.86
C ALA A 57 5.43 7.90 14.36
N ILE A 58 6.01 9.04 14.00
CA ILE A 58 7.36 9.43 14.43
C ILE A 58 7.25 10.33 15.64
N ILE A 59 7.86 9.91 16.75
CA ILE A 59 7.79 10.63 18.02
C ILE A 59 9.19 11.14 18.39
N ASN A 60 9.30 12.42 18.78
CA ASN A 60 10.54 12.95 19.31
C ASN A 60 10.94 12.19 20.59
N LYS A 61 12.08 11.53 20.56
CA LYS A 61 12.56 10.68 21.66
C LYS A 61 12.62 11.40 23.01
N LYS A 62 13.17 12.63 23.04
CA LYS A 62 13.30 13.40 24.29
C LYS A 62 11.95 13.81 24.86
N ALA A 63 10.98 14.14 24.00
CA ALA A 63 9.63 14.45 24.44
C ALA A 63 8.92 13.20 25.00
N PHE A 64 9.07 12.06 24.32
CA PHE A 64 8.50 10.79 24.77
C PHE A 64 9.08 10.32 26.11
N GLU A 65 10.39 10.43 26.29
CA GLU A 65 11.09 10.01 27.51
C GLU A 65 10.75 10.90 28.73
N LYS A 66 10.23 12.11 28.51
CA LYS A 66 9.73 12.99 29.59
C LYS A 66 8.36 12.60 30.12
N LEU A 67 7.61 11.76 29.39
CA LEU A 67 6.32 11.26 29.86
C LEU A 67 6.52 10.23 30.97
N ASP A 68 5.58 10.17 31.90
CA ASP A 68 5.50 9.08 32.87
C ASP A 68 5.26 7.72 32.18
N LYS A 69 5.58 6.62 32.87
CA LYS A 69 5.59 5.28 32.25
C LYS A 69 4.24 4.82 31.74
N ASP A 70 3.17 5.18 32.44
CA ASP A 70 1.80 4.95 32.03
C ASP A 70 1.45 5.74 30.75
N LEU A 71 1.86 7.01 30.66
CA LEU A 71 1.67 7.83 29.47
C LEU A 71 2.49 7.35 28.27
N GLN A 72 3.72 6.90 28.47
CA GLN A 72 4.51 6.23 27.43
C GLN A 72 3.77 5.01 26.89
N SER A 73 3.19 4.19 27.78
CA SER A 73 2.39 3.02 27.42
C SER A 73 1.13 3.39 26.64
N ILE A 74 0.40 4.43 27.08
CA ILE A 74 -0.81 4.92 26.40
C ILE A 74 -0.48 5.35 24.97
N VAL A 75 0.58 6.14 24.78
CA VAL A 75 0.99 6.60 23.45
C VAL A 75 1.33 5.41 22.53
N MET A 76 2.13 4.46 23.02
CA MET A 76 2.50 3.29 22.22
C MET A 76 1.30 2.39 21.87
N ASN A 77 0.34 2.26 22.78
CA ASN A 77 -0.88 1.48 22.53
C ASN A 77 -1.85 2.22 21.59
N ALA A 78 -1.95 3.55 21.69
CA ALA A 78 -2.75 4.34 20.76
C ALA A 78 -2.25 4.14 19.32
N CYS A 79 -0.93 4.17 19.08
CA CYS A 79 -0.36 3.89 17.76
C CYS A 79 -0.75 2.49 17.24
N LYS A 80 -0.69 1.46 18.09
CA LYS A 80 -1.08 0.08 17.71
C LYS A 80 -2.56 -0.01 17.34
N VAL A 81 -3.42 0.56 18.18
CA VAL A 81 -4.88 0.53 17.97
C VAL A 81 -5.27 1.28 16.71
N VAL A 82 -4.71 2.48 16.49
CA VAL A 82 -5.00 3.26 15.27
C VAL A 82 -4.53 2.52 14.02
N ASN A 83 -3.36 1.88 14.05
CA ASN A 83 -2.89 1.07 12.92
C ASN A 83 -3.85 -0.08 12.58
N GLN A 84 -4.37 -0.78 13.61
CA GLN A 84 -5.35 -1.85 13.42
C GLN A 84 -6.69 -1.33 12.91
N ASN A 85 -7.22 -0.26 13.52
CA ASN A 85 -8.48 0.35 13.12
C ASN A 85 -8.43 0.84 11.67
N MET A 86 -7.33 1.48 11.27
CA MET A 86 -7.12 1.93 9.89
C MET A 86 -7.21 0.76 8.91
N ALA A 87 -6.49 -0.34 9.17
CA ALA A 87 -6.53 -1.51 8.31
C ALA A 87 -7.95 -2.09 8.18
N MET A 88 -8.66 -2.23 9.31
CA MET A 88 -10.04 -2.73 9.34
C MET A 88 -11.01 -1.81 8.61
N GLU A 89 -10.85 -0.50 8.74
CA GLU A 89 -11.67 0.49 8.05
C GLU A 89 -11.49 0.40 6.52
N PHE A 90 -10.26 0.26 6.03
CA PHE A 90 -10.03 0.04 4.60
C PHE A 90 -10.66 -1.27 4.11
N THR A 91 -10.52 -2.37 4.87
CA THR A 91 -11.19 -3.63 4.53
C THR A 91 -12.71 -3.45 4.43
N ALA A 92 -13.33 -2.72 5.34
CA ALA A 92 -14.77 -2.53 5.39
C ALA A 92 -15.32 -1.55 4.34
N ARG A 93 -14.53 -0.58 3.88
CA ARG A 93 -14.99 0.50 3.00
C ARG A 93 -14.60 0.32 1.53
N ASN A 94 -13.52 -0.41 1.25
CA ASN A 94 -13.02 -0.53 -0.13
C ASN A 94 -14.01 -1.23 -1.07
N ASN A 95 -14.78 -2.21 -0.59
CA ASN A 95 -15.76 -2.92 -1.43
C ASN A 95 -16.89 -1.99 -1.91
N ALA A 96 -17.49 -1.21 -1.01
CA ALA A 96 -18.57 -0.28 -1.36
C ALA A 96 -18.08 0.84 -2.28
N ALA A 97 -16.88 1.37 -2.03
CA ALA A 97 -16.29 2.40 -2.88
C ALA A 97 -15.93 1.85 -4.28
N LEU A 98 -15.45 0.61 -4.37
CA LEU A 98 -15.20 -0.03 -5.67
C LEU A 98 -16.50 -0.21 -6.45
N ASP A 99 -17.57 -0.63 -5.77
CA ASP A 99 -18.89 -0.76 -6.38
C ASP A 99 -19.37 0.59 -6.97
N THR A 100 -19.23 1.67 -6.20
CA THR A 100 -19.55 3.03 -6.66
C THR A 100 -18.70 3.42 -7.89
N LEU A 101 -17.39 3.19 -7.84
CA LEU A 101 -16.49 3.51 -8.96
C LEU A 101 -16.89 2.78 -10.26
N VAL A 102 -17.29 1.51 -10.16
CA VAL A 102 -17.65 0.69 -11.33
C VAL A 102 -19.08 0.99 -11.81
N ASN A 103 -20.06 0.94 -10.91
CA ASN A 103 -21.47 0.96 -11.28
C ASN A 103 -22.02 2.37 -11.50
N GLU A 104 -21.53 3.36 -10.75
CA GLU A 104 -22.00 4.75 -10.85
C GLU A 104 -21.07 5.63 -11.70
N HIS A 105 -19.76 5.39 -11.63
CA HIS A 105 -18.76 6.20 -12.34
C HIS A 105 -18.17 5.50 -13.58
N HIS A 106 -18.55 4.26 -13.85
CA HIS A 106 -18.14 3.50 -15.02
C HIS A 106 -16.61 3.42 -15.21
N VAL A 107 -15.87 3.32 -14.09
CA VAL A 107 -14.43 3.08 -14.09
C VAL A 107 -14.14 1.68 -14.64
N ASP A 108 -13.20 1.60 -15.57
CA ASP A 108 -12.77 0.35 -16.20
C ASP A 108 -11.62 -0.26 -15.37
N VAL A 109 -11.98 -1.28 -14.57
CA VAL A 109 -11.07 -2.00 -13.68
C VAL A 109 -10.34 -3.09 -14.46
N ARG A 110 -9.02 -2.97 -14.56
CA ARG A 110 -8.19 -3.81 -15.43
C ARG A 110 -7.14 -4.57 -14.68
N ARG A 111 -6.97 -5.84 -15.03
CA ARG A 111 -5.81 -6.59 -14.55
C ARG A 111 -4.56 -6.17 -15.31
N LEU A 112 -3.45 -6.00 -14.61
CA LEU A 112 -2.14 -5.94 -15.23
C LEU A 112 -1.84 -7.26 -15.96
N PRO A 113 -1.27 -7.20 -17.19
CA PRO A 113 -0.85 -8.39 -17.92
C PRO A 113 0.17 -9.24 -17.16
N ASP A 114 0.15 -10.56 -17.36
CA ASP A 114 1.02 -11.49 -16.65
C ASP A 114 2.50 -11.30 -16.98
N ASP A 115 2.83 -10.98 -18.23
CA ASP A 115 4.19 -10.70 -18.68
C ASP A 115 4.73 -9.40 -18.05
N VAL A 116 3.87 -8.39 -17.90
CA VAL A 116 4.20 -7.15 -17.16
C VAL A 116 4.47 -7.46 -15.69
N LEU A 117 3.58 -8.20 -15.02
CA LEU A 117 3.77 -8.59 -13.60
C LEU A 117 5.04 -9.42 -13.39
N ALA A 118 5.33 -10.36 -14.30
CA ALA A 118 6.54 -11.17 -14.25
C ALA A 118 7.81 -10.30 -14.39
N ARG A 119 7.80 -9.33 -15.32
CA ARG A 119 8.91 -8.41 -15.51
C ARG A 119 9.10 -7.49 -14.31
N LEU A 120 8.02 -6.94 -13.75
CA LEU A 120 8.05 -6.09 -12.56
C LEU A 120 8.60 -6.84 -11.35
N LYS A 121 8.18 -8.10 -11.14
CA LYS A 121 8.72 -8.96 -10.08
C LYS A 121 10.23 -9.14 -10.20
N SER A 122 10.72 -9.50 -11.40
CA SER A 122 12.15 -9.71 -11.64
C SER A 122 12.98 -8.44 -11.40
N LEU A 123 12.51 -7.29 -11.89
CA LEU A 123 13.18 -6.00 -11.68
C LEU A 123 13.16 -5.57 -10.20
N SER A 124 12.05 -5.79 -9.50
CA SER A 124 11.93 -5.50 -8.08
C SER A 124 12.91 -6.35 -7.25
N GLU A 125 13.02 -7.65 -7.55
CA GLU A 125 13.99 -8.54 -6.88
C GLU A 125 15.44 -8.07 -7.09
N GLU A 126 15.78 -7.62 -8.30
CA GLU A 126 17.10 -7.06 -8.62
C GLU A 126 17.39 -5.79 -7.80
N VAL A 127 16.53 -4.78 -7.91
CA VAL A 127 16.71 -3.47 -7.27
C VAL A 127 16.73 -3.60 -5.74
N VAL A 128 15.80 -4.37 -5.15
CA VAL A 128 15.74 -4.54 -3.70
C VAL A 128 16.97 -5.30 -3.19
N THR A 129 17.47 -6.29 -3.95
CA THR A 129 18.70 -7.01 -3.58
C THR A 129 19.93 -6.10 -3.69
N GLU A 130 20.03 -5.27 -4.72
CA GLU A 130 21.09 -4.27 -4.84
C GLU A 130 21.07 -3.32 -3.63
N LEU A 131 19.91 -2.76 -3.29
CA LEU A 131 19.73 -1.88 -2.13
C LEU A 131 20.11 -2.57 -0.82
N ALA A 132 19.70 -3.82 -0.63
CA ALA A 132 20.05 -4.60 0.56
C ALA A 132 21.55 -4.78 0.71
N ASN A 133 22.30 -4.85 -0.39
CA ASN A 133 23.75 -5.01 -0.37
C ASN A 133 24.53 -3.71 -0.14
N LYS A 134 23.86 -2.54 -0.14
CA LYS A 134 24.53 -1.24 0.03
C LYS A 134 25.08 -1.01 1.44
N ASN A 135 24.46 -1.60 2.47
CA ASN A 135 24.99 -1.49 3.84
C ASN A 135 24.54 -2.65 4.76
N PRO A 136 25.25 -2.89 5.87
CA PRO A 136 24.93 -3.99 6.79
C PRO A 136 23.52 -3.93 7.40
N ALA A 137 22.98 -2.73 7.67
CA ALA A 137 21.65 -2.59 8.24
C ALA A 137 20.56 -2.98 7.22
N ALA A 138 20.68 -2.53 5.97
CA ALA A 138 19.78 -2.90 4.89
C ALA A 138 19.81 -4.42 4.65
N LYS A 139 21.01 -5.03 4.67
CA LYS A 139 21.15 -6.50 4.54
C LYS A 139 20.44 -7.24 5.67
N LYS A 140 20.57 -6.77 6.90
CA LYS A 140 19.89 -7.34 8.08
C LYS A 140 18.37 -7.23 7.94
N ILE A 141 17.85 -6.06 7.56
CA ILE A 141 16.41 -5.83 7.35
C ILE A 141 15.88 -6.75 6.25
N TYR A 142 16.54 -6.78 5.09
CA TYR A 142 16.14 -7.60 3.96
C TYR A 142 16.15 -9.10 4.27
N ALA A 143 17.17 -9.60 4.97
CA ALA A 143 17.23 -10.99 5.41
C ALA A 143 16.08 -11.34 6.37
N SER A 144 15.77 -10.46 7.32
CA SER A 144 14.64 -10.62 8.24
C SER A 144 13.31 -10.65 7.50
N TYR A 145 13.08 -9.67 6.62
CA TYR A 145 11.88 -9.56 5.80
C TYR A 145 11.67 -10.81 4.93
N ASN A 146 12.69 -11.24 4.18
CA ASN A 146 12.59 -12.39 3.30
C ASN A 146 12.37 -13.71 4.05
N LYS A 147 12.98 -13.87 5.23
CA LYS A 147 12.72 -15.04 6.07
C LYS A 147 11.24 -15.11 6.46
N PHE A 148 10.70 -14.00 6.98
CA PHE A 148 9.29 -13.93 7.38
C PHE A 148 8.34 -14.08 6.19
N ARG A 149 8.63 -13.39 5.07
CA ARG A 149 7.85 -13.47 3.82
C ARG A 149 7.71 -14.93 3.34
N LYS A 150 8.78 -15.71 3.33
CA LYS A 150 8.72 -17.12 2.93
C LYS A 150 7.80 -17.95 3.83
N GLN A 151 7.88 -17.73 5.14
CA GLN A 151 7.06 -18.45 6.13
C GLN A 151 5.57 -18.11 5.98
N VAL A 152 5.25 -16.81 5.89
CA VAL A 152 3.85 -16.36 5.79
C VAL A 152 3.23 -16.70 4.44
N PHE A 153 3.99 -16.67 3.34
CA PHE A 153 3.51 -17.14 2.03
C PHE A 153 3.16 -18.62 2.05
N ALA A 154 4.02 -19.47 2.65
CA ALA A 154 3.74 -20.89 2.77
C ALA A 154 2.44 -21.16 3.56
N TRP A 155 2.16 -20.37 4.59
CA TRP A 155 0.90 -20.42 5.32
C TRP A 155 -0.28 -19.96 4.45
N HIS A 156 -0.16 -18.83 3.73
CA HIS A 156 -1.25 -18.29 2.91
C HIS A 156 -1.62 -19.18 1.71
N GLU A 157 -0.69 -19.97 1.17
CA GLU A 157 -0.98 -20.96 0.12
C GLU A 157 -2.02 -21.99 0.56
N ILE A 158 -2.02 -22.40 1.84
CA ILE A 158 -2.93 -23.42 2.38
C ILE A 158 -4.07 -22.86 3.25
N SER A 159 -4.17 -21.54 3.37
CA SER A 159 -5.19 -20.86 4.18
C SER A 159 -6.04 -19.91 3.33
N GLU A 160 -5.72 -18.61 3.34
CA GLU A 160 -6.53 -17.57 2.68
C GLU A 160 -6.69 -17.80 1.17
N LYS A 161 -5.59 -18.10 0.48
CA LYS A 161 -5.60 -18.26 -0.99
C LYS A 161 -6.52 -19.40 -1.42
N ILE A 162 -6.38 -20.57 -0.78
CA ILE A 162 -7.21 -21.72 -1.13
C ILE A 162 -8.65 -21.52 -0.69
N TYR A 163 -8.89 -20.93 0.49
CA TYR A 163 -10.24 -20.63 0.98
C TYR A 163 -11.02 -19.73 0.00
N MET A 164 -10.39 -18.66 -0.51
CA MET A 164 -11.01 -17.76 -1.49
C MET A 164 -11.26 -18.40 -2.86
N ASN A 165 -10.51 -19.45 -3.23
CA ASN A 165 -10.68 -20.12 -4.52
C ASN A 165 -11.76 -21.21 -4.51
N VAL A 166 -12.09 -21.77 -3.34
CA VAL A 166 -13.06 -22.88 -3.22
C VAL A 166 -14.46 -22.45 -2.78
N ARG A 167 -14.60 -21.21 -2.30
CA ARG A 167 -15.87 -20.59 -1.91
C ARG A 167 -16.35 -19.66 -3.00
#